data_AF-A0ABD7SRK5-F1
#
_entry.id   AF-A0ABD7SRK5-F1
#
_cell.length_a   1.000
_cell.length_b   1.000
_cell.length_c   1.000
_cell.angle_alpha   90.00
_cell.angle_beta   90.00
_cell.angle_gamma   90.00
#
_symmetry.space_group_name_H-M   'P 1'
#
loop_
_entity.id
_entity.type
_entity.pdbx_description
1 polymer ?
#
loop_
_entity_poly.entity_id
_entity_poly.type
_entity_poly.pdbx_seq_one_letter_code
_entity_poly.pdbx_strand_id
1 'polypeptide(L)'
;MQEEQILHSVYFNRLVRLGINKKEANRLLEQHSLERVREIISSKRAETIYLQRNAESIIAEQPHFVAASKSTGRVMTFRPRNKDRKLSCCRPRSKVERALLMAAKVKSETDPLKTLGIVKKNKEAAWLESLYR
;
A
#
# COMPACT_ATOMS: atom_id res chain seq x y z
N MET A 1 3.20 -11.16 -37.87
CA MET A 1 2.93 -12.31 -36.98
C MET A 1 3.41 -12.10 -35.54
N GLN A 2 4.72 -12.01 -35.22
CA GLN A 2 5.16 -11.83 -33.82
C GLN A 2 4.74 -10.48 -33.21
N GLU A 3 4.83 -9.39 -33.97
CA GLU A 3 4.48 -8.04 -33.48
C GLU A 3 2.99 -7.92 -33.13
N GLU A 4 2.10 -8.49 -33.94
CA GLU A 4 0.66 -8.48 -33.69
C GLU A 4 0.28 -9.30 -32.45
N GLN A 5 0.95 -10.44 -32.22
CA GLN A 5 0.76 -11.24 -31.01
C GLN A 5 1.19 -10.46 -29.75
N ILE A 6 2.30 -9.73 -29.83
CA ILE A 6 2.77 -8.86 -28.75
C ILE A 6 1.74 -7.76 -28.49
N LEU A 7 1.28 -7.06 -29.53
CA LEU A 7 0.26 -6.01 -29.39
C LEU A 7 -1.04 -6.55 -28.79
N HIS A 8 -1.50 -7.71 -29.24
CA HIS A 8 -2.69 -8.37 -28.70
C HIS A 8 -2.55 -8.64 -27.19
N SER A 9 -1.39 -9.15 -26.76
CA SER A 9 -1.13 -9.39 -25.34
C SER A 9 -1.10 -8.10 -24.51
N VAL A 10 -0.56 -7.01 -25.07
CA VAL A 10 -0.49 -5.70 -24.43
C VAL A 10 -1.88 -5.11 -24.26
N TYR A 11 -2.70 -5.13 -25.32
CA TYR A 11 -4.06 -4.60 -25.27
C TYR A 11 -4.97 -5.43 -24.39
N PHE A 12 -4.85 -6.76 -24.41
CA PHE A 12 -5.55 -7.65 -23.48
C PHE A 12 -5.28 -7.25 -22.02
N ASN A 13 -4.00 -7.13 -21.66
CA ASN A 13 -3.60 -6.76 -20.31
C ASN A 13 -4.10 -5.35 -19.91
N ARG A 14 -4.16 -4.41 -20.87
CA ARG A 14 -4.71 -3.06 -20.63
C ARG A 14 -6.21 -3.10 -20.36
N LEU A 15 -6.98 -3.85 -21.15
CA LEU A 15 -8.43 -3.99 -20.95
C LEU A 15 -8.74 -4.61 -19.59
N VAL A 16 -8.01 -5.66 -19.20
CA VAL A 16 -8.20 -6.32 -17.89
C VAL A 16 -7.87 -5.37 -16.73
N ARG A 17 -6.82 -4.54 -16.86
CA ARG A 17 -6.49 -3.52 -15.84
C ARG A 17 -7.55 -2.44 -15.69
N LEU A 18 -8.32 -2.16 -16.74
CA LEU A 18 -9.46 -1.25 -16.71
C LEU A 18 -10.73 -1.89 -16.14
N GLY A 19 -10.67 -3.14 -15.69
CA GLY A 19 -11.77 -3.85 -15.04
C GLY A 19 -12.66 -4.65 -16.01
N ILE A 20 -12.30 -4.75 -17.29
CA ILE A 20 -13.05 -5.55 -18.27
C ILE A 20 -12.76 -7.04 -18.02
N ASN A 21 -13.80 -7.86 -18.07
CA ASN A 21 -13.66 -9.30 -17.85
C ASN A 21 -12.77 -9.95 -18.92
N LYS A 22 -11.96 -10.95 -18.57
CA LYS A 22 -11.03 -11.62 -19.50
C LYS A 22 -11.73 -12.18 -20.74
N LYS A 23 -12.93 -12.76 -20.57
CA LYS A 23 -13.72 -13.29 -21.69
C LYS A 23 -14.16 -12.19 -22.65
N GLU A 24 -14.52 -11.04 -22.10
CA GLU A 24 -14.97 -9.88 -22.87
C GLU A 24 -13.80 -9.16 -23.53
N ALA A 25 -12.65 -9.06 -22.86
CA ALA A 25 -11.42 -8.53 -23.42
C ALA A 25 -10.95 -9.33 -24.66
N ASN A 26 -11.03 -10.67 -24.61
CA ASN A 26 -10.75 -11.51 -25.78
C ASN A 26 -11.76 -11.26 -26.91
N ARG A 27 -13.06 -11.22 -26.61
CA ARG A 27 -14.09 -10.91 -27.61
C ARG A 27 -13.85 -9.56 -28.29
N LEU A 28 -13.49 -8.52 -27.54
CA LEU A 28 -13.21 -7.19 -28.10
C LEU A 28 -12.00 -7.19 -29.04
N LEU A 29 -10.98 -8.00 -28.75
CA LEU A 29 -9.79 -8.12 -29.59
C LEU A 29 -10.05 -8.99 -30.84
N GLU A 30 -10.95 -9.96 -30.76
CA GLU A 30 -11.36 -10.80 -31.90
C GLU A 30 -12.33 -10.06 -32.83
N GLN A 31 -13.21 -9.20 -32.29
CA GLN A 31 -14.28 -8.55 -33.03
C GLN A 31 -13.89 -7.19 -33.63
N HIS A 32 -12.86 -6.54 -33.12
CA HIS A 32 -12.49 -5.18 -33.51
C HIS A 32 -11.02 -5.05 -33.92
N SER A 33 -10.74 -4.08 -34.80
CA SER A 33 -9.38 -3.71 -35.14
C SER A 33 -8.63 -3.15 -33.91
N LEU A 34 -7.30 -3.29 -33.91
CA LEU A 34 -6.45 -2.79 -32.83
C LEU A 34 -6.62 -1.28 -32.57
N GLU A 35 -6.88 -0.51 -33.63
CA GLU A 35 -7.16 0.93 -33.54
C GLU A 35 -8.43 1.20 -32.73
N ARG A 36 -9.51 0.47 -33.02
CA ARG A 36 -10.77 0.60 -32.30
C ARG A 36 -10.63 0.18 -30.84
N VAL A 37 -9.87 -0.87 -30.56
CA VAL A 37 -9.57 -1.30 -29.18
C VAL A 37 -8.77 -0.22 -28.43
N ARG A 38 -7.86 0.48 -29.10
CA ARG A 38 -7.09 1.59 -28.51
C ARG A 38 -8.00 2.77 -28.13
N GLU A 39 -9.02 3.07 -28.93
CA GLU A 39 -10.02 4.09 -28.62
C GLU A 39 -10.85 3.71 -27.40
N ILE A 40 -11.33 2.46 -27.34
CA ILE A 40 -12.10 1.93 -26.20
C ILE A 40 -11.28 2.05 -24.90
N ILE A 41 -10.01 1.68 -24.93
CA ILE A 41 -9.10 1.80 -23.79
C ILE A 41 -8.95 3.26 -23.35
N SER A 42 -8.82 4.18 -24.31
CA SER A 42 -8.67 5.61 -24.04
C SER A 42 -9.93 6.19 -23.39
N SER A 43 -11.11 5.83 -23.90
CA SER A 43 -12.41 6.22 -23.36
C SER A 43 -12.62 5.69 -21.94
N LYS A 44 -12.41 4.39 -21.71
CA LYS A 44 -12.52 3.77 -20.39
C LYS A 44 -11.56 4.37 -19.38
N ARG A 45 -10.34 4.72 -19.81
CA ARG A 45 -9.36 5.39 -18.96
C ARG A 45 -9.86 6.79 -18.54
N ALA A 46 -10.43 7.56 -19.46
CA ALA A 46 -11.01 8.86 -19.14
C ALA A 46 -12.17 8.75 -18.13
N GLU A 47 -13.06 7.76 -18.29
CA GLU A 47 -14.13 7.47 -17.34
C GLU A 47 -13.59 7.17 -15.93
N THR A 48 -12.56 6.33 -15.83
CA THR A 48 -11.95 6.01 -14.52
C THR A 48 -11.32 7.23 -13.85
N ILE A 49 -10.68 8.12 -14.62
CA ILE A 49 -10.09 9.36 -14.09
C ILE A 49 -11.20 10.31 -13.61
N TYR A 50 -12.30 10.42 -14.36
CA TYR A 50 -13.43 11.26 -13.98
C TYR A 50 -14.07 10.78 -12.66
N LEU A 51 -14.29 9.46 -12.52
CA LEU A 51 -14.82 8.86 -11.29
C LEU A 51 -13.87 9.05 -10.10
N GLN A 52 -12.56 8.95 -10.30
CA GLN A 52 -11.57 9.22 -9.26
C GLN A 52 -11.61 10.67 -8.78
N ARG A 53 -11.66 11.64 -9.71
CA ARG A 53 -11.75 13.07 -9.35
C ARG A 53 -13.00 13.40 -8.56
N ASN A 54 -14.14 12.82 -8.94
CA ASN A 54 -15.39 13.00 -8.19
C ASN A 54 -15.34 12.34 -6.80
N ALA A 55 -14.67 11.19 -6.67
CA ALA A 55 -14.46 10.57 -5.36
C ALA A 55 -13.54 11.41 -4.46
N GLU A 56 -12.50 12.02 -5.02
CA GLU A 56 -11.59 12.92 -4.30
C GLU A 56 -12.27 14.22 -3.86
N SER A 57 -13.17 14.79 -4.67
CA SER A 57 -13.93 15.98 -4.29
C SER A 57 -14.90 15.71 -3.14
N ILE A 58 -15.54 14.53 -3.10
CA ILE A 58 -16.42 14.13 -1.99
C ILE A 58 -15.65 13.97 -0.67
N ILE A 59 -14.37 13.57 -0.72
CA ILE A 59 -13.51 13.46 0.46
C ILE A 59 -13.08 14.86 0.94
N ALA A 60 -12.86 15.80 0.02
CA ALA A 60 -12.50 17.18 0.36
C ALA A 60 -13.64 17.98 1.03
N GLU A 61 -14.90 17.59 0.82
CA GLU A 61 -16.08 18.23 1.42
C GLU A 61 -16.38 17.75 2.85
N GLN A 62 -15.80 16.64 3.31
CA GLN A 62 -15.89 16.31 4.73
C GLN A 62 -14.98 17.26 5.52
N PRO A 63 -15.50 18.00 6.52
CA PRO A 63 -14.65 18.86 7.34
C PRO A 63 -13.71 17.96 8.14
N HIS A 64 -12.49 17.78 7.66
CA HIS A 64 -11.39 17.35 8.49
C HIS A 64 -11.24 18.43 9.57
N PHE A 65 -11.72 18.11 10.78
CA PHE A 65 -11.42 18.87 11.99
C PHE A 65 -9.91 18.74 12.25
N VAL A 66 -9.11 19.49 11.50
CA VAL A 66 -7.71 19.74 11.80
C VAL A 66 -7.76 20.74 12.94
N ALA A 67 -7.70 20.24 14.18
CA ALA A 67 -7.45 21.09 15.33
C ALA A 67 -6.17 21.89 15.03
N ALA A 68 -6.34 23.19 14.78
CA ALA A 68 -5.25 24.08 14.45
C ALA A 68 -4.37 24.25 15.70
N SER A 69 -3.39 23.36 15.88
CA SER A 69 -2.35 23.53 16.89
C SER A 69 -1.39 24.61 16.40
N LYS A 70 -1.69 25.86 16.74
CA LYS A 70 -0.69 26.94 16.71
C LYS A 70 0.37 26.57 17.74
N SER A 71 1.62 26.44 17.29
CA SER A 71 2.82 26.06 18.04
C SER A 71 3.11 24.55 18.10
N THR A 72 4.32 24.20 17.64
CA THR A 72 4.93 22.86 17.52
C THR A 72 4.34 21.98 16.40
N GLY A 73 5.11 21.80 15.32
CA GLY A 73 4.78 20.97 14.16
C GLY A 73 4.73 19.45 14.41
N ARG A 74 4.21 19.02 15.56
CA ARG A 74 3.91 17.62 15.83
C ARG A 74 2.50 17.30 15.34
N VAL A 75 2.44 16.65 14.18
CA VAL A 75 1.23 15.99 13.68
C VAL A 75 0.92 14.83 14.64
N MET A 76 0.00 15.03 15.57
CA MET A 76 -0.56 13.96 16.37
C MET A 76 -1.44 13.11 15.46
N THR A 77 -0.86 12.08 14.83
CA THR A 77 -1.65 11.04 14.18
C THR A 77 -2.38 10.26 15.26
N PHE A 78 -3.71 10.15 15.15
CA PHE A 78 -4.47 9.32 16.07
C PHE A 78 -3.97 7.89 15.98
N ARG A 79 -3.44 7.36 17.10
CA ARG A 79 -3.09 5.94 17.19
C ARG A 79 -4.38 5.15 16.96
N PRO A 80 -4.45 4.26 15.94
CA PRO A 80 -5.68 3.56 15.62
C PRO A 80 -6.18 2.76 16.83
N ARG A 81 -7.49 2.79 17.10
CA ARG A 81 -8.06 2.07 18.25
C ARG A 81 -7.97 0.57 17.97
N ASN A 82 -7.99 -0.26 19.02
CA ASN A 82 -7.83 -1.72 18.88
C ASN A 82 -8.87 -2.36 17.92
N LYS A 83 -10.05 -1.77 17.78
CA LYS A 83 -11.07 -2.21 16.81
C LYS A 83 -10.71 -1.91 15.35
N ASP A 84 -9.95 -0.84 15.10
CA ASP A 84 -9.55 -0.37 13.76
C ASP A 84 -8.29 -1.09 13.25
N ARG A 85 -7.54 -1.74 14.16
CA ARG A 85 -6.38 -2.59 13.84
C ARG A 85 -6.74 -3.86 13.05
N LYS A 86 -8.02 -4.22 12.95
CA LYS A 86 -8.45 -5.46 12.28
C LYS A 86 -8.30 -5.41 10.75
N LEU A 87 -8.20 -4.21 10.16
CA LEU A 87 -7.96 -4.06 8.72
C LEU A 87 -6.48 -4.28 8.33
N SER A 88 -5.54 -4.20 9.27
CA SER A 88 -4.10 -4.38 9.01
C SER A 88 -3.58 -5.80 9.26
N CYS A 89 -4.37 -6.68 9.88
CA CYS A 89 -3.97 -8.08 10.10
C CYS A 89 -4.27 -9.02 8.93
N CYS A 90 -5.10 -8.62 7.97
CA CYS A 90 -5.41 -9.42 6.77
C CYS A 90 -4.58 -9.00 5.54
N ARG A 91 -3.86 -7.86 5.60
CA ARG A 91 -2.95 -7.43 4.53
C ARG A 91 -1.64 -8.21 4.64
N PRO A 92 -1.10 -8.77 3.54
CA PRO A 92 0.22 -9.41 3.56
C PRO A 92 1.27 -8.38 3.99
N ARG A 93 1.90 -8.63 5.15
CA ARG A 93 2.91 -7.75 5.74
C ARG A 93 4.20 -7.80 4.94
N SER A 94 4.89 -6.66 4.84
CA SER A 94 6.22 -6.62 4.25
C SER A 94 7.21 -7.48 5.07
N LYS A 95 8.36 -7.84 4.48
CA LYS A 95 9.41 -8.58 5.22
C LYS A 95 9.87 -7.82 6.47
N VAL A 96 9.94 -6.49 6.37
CA VAL A 96 10.34 -5.58 7.46
C VAL A 96 9.31 -5.58 8.59
N GLU A 97 8.02 -5.47 8.27
CA GLU A 97 6.94 -5.47 9.27
C GLU A 97 6.85 -6.81 10.02
N ARG A 98 7.06 -7.93 9.32
CA ARG A 98 7.13 -9.26 9.94
C ARG A 98 8.31 -9.39 10.90
N ALA A 99 9.49 -8.91 10.51
CA ALA A 99 10.68 -8.93 11.34
C ALA A 99 10.49 -8.11 12.63
N LEU A 100 9.92 -6.90 12.53
CA LEU A 100 9.65 -6.04 13.70
C LEU A 100 8.63 -6.66 14.66
N LEU A 101 7.58 -7.29 14.14
CA LEU A 101 6.59 -8.00 14.95
C LEU A 101 7.15 -9.23 15.65
N MET A 102 8.02 -9.99 14.97
CA MET A 102 8.69 -11.13 15.58
C MET A 102 9.67 -10.66 16.65
N ALA A 103 10.47 -9.61 16.39
CA ALA A 103 11.38 -9.02 17.36
C ALA A 103 10.65 -8.51 18.61
N ALA A 104 9.49 -7.86 18.46
CA ALA A 104 8.67 -7.41 19.59
C ALA A 104 8.05 -8.56 20.41
N LYS A 105 8.02 -9.79 19.88
CA LYS A 105 7.46 -10.98 20.52
C LYS A 105 8.53 -11.89 21.13
N VAL A 106 9.82 -11.59 20.91
CA VAL A 106 10.92 -12.30 21.55
C VAL A 106 10.91 -11.93 23.03
N LYS A 107 10.63 -12.92 23.89
CA LYS A 107 10.74 -12.75 25.34
C LYS A 107 12.20 -12.48 25.66
N SER A 108 12.46 -11.65 26.67
CA SER A 108 13.83 -11.29 27.10
C SER A 108 14.69 -12.50 27.50
N GLU A 109 14.06 -13.63 27.82
CA GLU A 109 14.71 -14.91 28.15
C GLU A 109 15.22 -15.66 26.92
N THR A 110 14.64 -15.39 25.74
CA THR A 110 14.96 -16.02 24.45
C THR A 110 15.64 -15.06 23.48
N ASP A 111 16.20 -13.96 23.99
CA ASP A 111 16.93 -13.00 23.17
C ASP A 111 18.29 -13.60 22.78
N PRO A 112 18.54 -13.85 21.48
CA PRO A 112 19.79 -14.43 21.00
C PRO A 112 21.02 -13.62 21.42
N LEU A 113 20.87 -12.30 21.59
CA LEU A 113 21.97 -11.40 21.99
C LEU A 113 22.36 -11.53 23.47
N LYS A 114 21.40 -11.90 24.33
CA LYS A 114 21.69 -12.26 25.74
C LYS A 114 22.31 -13.65 25.84
N THR A 115 21.84 -14.62 25.05
CA THR A 115 22.43 -15.98 25.03
C THR A 115 23.84 -16.02 24.44
N LEU A 116 24.17 -15.12 23.51
CA LEU A 116 25.53 -14.96 22.96
C LEU A 116 26.47 -14.18 23.90
N GLY A 117 25.98 -13.72 25.07
CA GLY A 117 26.79 -13.01 26.07
C GLY A 117 27.24 -11.61 25.65
N ILE A 118 26.72 -11.06 24.56
CA ILE A 118 27.13 -9.77 23.99
C ILE A 118 26.61 -8.61 24.84
N VAL A 119 25.45 -8.77 25.47
CA VAL A 119 24.86 -7.77 26.37
C VAL A 119 25.18 -8.12 27.83
N LYS A 120 26.33 -7.63 28.32
CA LYS A 120 26.58 -7.58 29.78
C LYS A 120 25.65 -6.54 30.38
N LYS A 121 24.80 -6.97 31.32
CA LYS A 121 23.74 -6.21 32.04
C LYS A 121 24.12 -4.79 32.49
N ASN A 122 25.41 -4.48 32.66
CA ASN A 122 25.85 -3.19 33.19
C ASN A 122 26.08 -2.12 32.10
N LYS A 123 26.04 -2.47 30.80
CA LYS A 123 26.22 -1.52 29.70
C LYS A 123 24.90 -0.98 29.10
N GLU A 124 23.77 -1.65 29.35
CA GLU A 124 22.45 -1.17 28.89
C GLU A 124 22.07 0.17 29.55
N ALA A 125 22.34 0.35 30.84
CA ALA A 125 22.02 1.59 31.56
C ALA A 125 22.83 2.79 31.03
N ALA A 126 24.16 2.62 30.86
CA ALA A 126 25.03 3.69 30.37
C ALA A 126 24.77 4.05 28.90
N TRP A 127 24.37 3.07 28.07
CA TRP A 127 24.05 3.32 26.66
C TRP A 127 22.67 3.97 26.50
N LEU A 128 21.69 3.59 27.32
CA LEU A 128 20.39 4.27 27.36
C LEU A 128 20.54 5.72 27.85
N GLU A 129 21.35 5.98 28.88
CA GLU A 129 21.61 7.36 29.34
C GLU A 129 22.28 8.24 28.28
N SER A 130 23.17 7.70 27.44
CA SER A 130 23.81 8.49 26.38
C SER A 130 22.88 8.83 25.21
N LEU A 131 21.77 8.12 25.06
CA LEU A 131 20.78 8.34 23.99
C LEU A 131 19.70 9.36 24.37
N TYR A 132 19.58 9.69 25.65
CA TYR A 132 18.62 10.67 26.18
C TYR A 132 19.28 11.99 26.63
N ARG A 133 20.56 12.21 26.28
CA ARG A 133 21.24 13.51 26.39
C ARG A 133 21.12 14.31 25.10
#